data_AF-A0A6J8B945-F1
#
_entry.id   AF-A0A6J8B945-F1
#
_cell.length_a   1.000
_cell.length_b   1.000
_cell.length_c   1.000
_cell.angle_alpha   90.00
_cell.angle_beta   90.00
_cell.angle_gamma   90.00
#
_symmetry.space_group_name_H-M   'P 1'
#
loop_
_entity.id
_entity.type
_entity.pdbx_description
1 polymer ?
#
loop_
_entity_poly.entity_id
_entity_poly.type
_entity_poly.pdbx_seq_one_letter_code
_entity_poly.pdbx_strand_id
1 'polypeptide(L)'
;MLVTKLLGLIILIADVLGDVHPVIRDRRQVDACSERPTYGERRRCAVKDGVKQLLQKRNEDWSWGERVEAEAIIALHLAKYKVFKKTKASLYISVKQMNIDLLSAVSKDNSLTSKEWGRGKLAYYVLGVKATCQDPRDFYGHDLIDKLKNHLIVSSSYLDSNKFDYSLILIALCKAGEPIDTHNLNDISTTPGYYTFGVDEASVVYMAYHCVGNPTYKKAEDAAFNFILQAKNENGTFGNEYSTALAVQAIFASGKRTLRRQTRTGIDYMVDSIGRNKDPFTSLLLSVLPAIARKSLLDIGSWQCTTPEQGTTTPSTPTFLVEITVFNNITAIDYDRTWSATLRQGQTLYDALVNLNNTDSTFSFKSETATWGQYITSINDMTASTDDRQYWQILGTDGSPLQYGASQTFPSQGDKYTFKFTIW
;
A
#
# COMPACT_ATOMS: atom_id res chain seq x y z
N MET A 1 49.57 14.18 -56.44
CA MET A 1 50.01 13.47 -55.21
C MET A 1 49.34 14.09 -53.99
N LEU A 2 48.07 13.73 -53.81
CA LEU A 2 47.26 13.95 -52.61
C LEU A 2 47.56 12.78 -51.66
N VAL A 3 48.48 12.91 -50.72
CA VAL A 3 48.52 12.10 -49.46
C VAL A 3 49.22 12.87 -48.33
N THR A 4 50.00 13.92 -48.58
CA THR A 4 50.86 14.55 -47.55
C THR A 4 50.32 15.82 -46.88
N LYS A 5 49.03 16.17 -47.01
CA LYS A 5 48.42 17.30 -46.28
C LYS A 5 47.34 16.92 -45.25
N LEU A 6 47.06 15.64 -45.03
CA LEU A 6 46.07 15.20 -44.03
C LEU A 6 46.64 14.70 -42.70
N LEU A 7 47.96 14.50 -42.56
CA LEU A 7 48.57 14.10 -41.27
C LEU A 7 49.03 15.28 -40.39
N GLY A 8 49.08 16.51 -40.91
CA GLY A 8 49.52 17.69 -40.16
C GLY A 8 48.42 18.39 -39.36
N LEU A 9 47.14 18.04 -39.56
CA LEU A 9 46.00 18.67 -38.85
C LEU A 9 45.42 17.79 -37.73
N ILE A 10 45.92 16.56 -37.57
CA ILE A 10 45.45 15.63 -36.53
C ILE A 10 46.32 15.72 -35.25
N ILE A 11 47.51 16.31 -35.34
CA ILE A 11 48.46 16.38 -34.20
C ILE A 11 48.32 17.68 -33.38
N LEU A 12 47.47 18.62 -33.79
CA LEU A 12 47.26 19.91 -33.08
C LEU A 12 45.91 20.03 -32.35
N ILE A 13 45.12 18.95 -32.24
CA ILE A 13 43.88 18.91 -31.43
C ILE A 13 43.97 17.84 -30.32
N ALA A 14 45.18 17.42 -29.95
CA ALA A 14 45.39 16.51 -28.82
C ALA A 14 45.70 17.24 -27.49
N ASP A 15 46.06 18.53 -27.52
CA ASP A 15 46.51 19.28 -26.32
C ASP A 15 45.45 20.26 -25.74
N VAL A 16 44.18 20.16 -26.14
CA VAL A 16 43.08 21.01 -25.59
C VAL A 16 41.94 20.18 -24.96
N LEU A 17 42.06 18.86 -24.90
CA LEU A 17 41.12 18.01 -24.19
C LEU A 17 41.73 17.55 -22.87
N GLY A 18 41.63 18.43 -21.87
CA GLY A 18 41.89 18.06 -20.49
C GLY A 18 41.08 16.82 -20.10
N ASP A 19 41.75 15.93 -19.37
CA ASP A 19 41.25 14.67 -18.83
C ASP A 19 39.77 14.71 -18.43
N VAL A 20 38.90 14.20 -19.32
CA VAL A 20 37.56 13.75 -18.92
C VAL A 20 37.72 12.34 -18.38
N HIS A 21 38.21 12.23 -17.15
CA HIS A 21 37.96 11.03 -16.38
C HIS A 21 36.44 10.87 -16.22
N PRO A 22 35.86 9.69 -16.52
CA PRO A 22 34.48 9.42 -16.16
C PRO A 22 34.41 9.45 -14.63
N VAL A 23 33.84 10.51 -14.08
CA VAL A 23 33.45 10.55 -12.68
C VAL A 23 32.41 9.45 -12.50
N ILE A 24 32.88 8.28 -12.07
CA ILE A 24 32.04 7.25 -11.50
C ILE A 24 31.47 7.87 -10.22
N ARG A 25 30.31 8.53 -10.34
CA ARG A 25 29.54 8.96 -9.19
C ARG A 25 29.17 7.71 -8.42
N ASP A 26 29.85 7.51 -7.29
CA ASP A 26 29.47 6.54 -6.29
C ASP A 26 27.96 6.70 -6.00
N ARG A 27 27.19 5.65 -6.29
CA ARG A 27 25.74 5.62 -6.04
C ARG A 27 25.40 5.87 -4.57
N ARG A 28 26.36 5.74 -3.64
CA ARG A 28 26.15 6.03 -2.21
C ARG A 28 26.12 7.52 -1.89
N GLN A 29 26.65 8.39 -2.74
CA GLN A 29 26.70 9.84 -2.47
C GLN A 29 25.43 10.60 -2.89
N VAL A 30 24.47 9.92 -3.53
CA VAL A 30 23.20 10.52 -4.01
C VAL A 30 22.17 10.71 -2.88
N ASP A 31 22.45 10.20 -1.69
CA ASP A 31 21.51 10.21 -0.56
C ASP A 31 21.71 11.35 0.44
N ALA A 32 22.84 12.07 0.39
CA ALA A 32 23.10 13.20 1.26
C ALA A 32 22.60 14.49 0.62
N CYS A 33 21.72 15.20 1.31
CA CYS A 33 21.25 16.50 0.86
C CYS A 33 22.32 17.57 1.09
N SER A 34 22.86 18.12 0.00
CA SER A 34 23.84 19.23 0.01
C SER A 34 23.37 20.42 0.86
N GLU A 35 24.31 21.13 1.48
CA GLU A 35 24.07 22.41 2.17
C GLU A 35 23.57 23.51 1.21
N ARG A 36 23.89 23.42 -0.09
CA ARG A 36 23.39 24.31 -1.14
C ARG A 36 22.81 23.49 -2.30
N PRO A 37 21.56 23.02 -2.18
CA PRO A 37 20.97 22.15 -3.19
C PRO A 37 20.49 22.94 -4.41
N THR A 38 20.67 22.38 -5.61
CA THR A 38 19.93 22.85 -6.81
C THR A 38 18.43 22.75 -6.58
N TYR A 39 17.61 23.47 -7.36
CA TYR A 39 16.14 23.40 -7.22
C TYR A 39 15.59 21.96 -7.27
N GLY A 40 16.13 21.12 -8.16
CA GLY A 40 15.73 19.71 -8.24
C GLY A 40 16.13 18.90 -7.01
N GLU A 41 17.28 19.20 -6.40
CA GLU A 41 17.77 18.57 -5.18
C GLU A 41 16.98 19.04 -3.96
N ARG A 42 16.69 20.34 -3.83
CA ARG A 42 15.92 20.92 -2.72
C ARG A 42 14.57 20.22 -2.58
N ARG A 43 13.85 20.07 -3.69
CA ARG A 43 12.57 19.36 -3.73
C ARG A 43 12.70 17.89 -3.35
N ARG A 44 13.66 17.16 -3.94
CA ARG A 44 13.87 15.72 -3.63
C ARG A 44 14.21 15.52 -2.15
N CYS A 45 15.00 16.41 -1.59
CA CYS A 45 15.34 16.43 -0.18
C CYS A 45 14.11 16.69 0.69
N ALA A 46 13.30 17.70 0.37
CA ALA A 46 12.07 17.98 1.08
C ALA A 46 11.08 16.79 1.05
N VAL A 47 10.99 16.07 -0.07
CA VAL A 47 10.22 14.81 -0.14
C VAL A 47 10.78 13.76 0.82
N LYS A 48 12.10 13.54 0.83
CA LYS A 48 12.76 12.57 1.74
C LYS A 48 12.56 12.95 3.21
N ASP A 49 12.71 14.23 3.53
CA ASP A 49 12.56 14.78 4.88
C ASP A 49 11.11 14.74 5.33
N GLY A 50 10.15 15.12 4.47
CA GLY A 50 8.72 15.03 4.77
C GLY A 50 8.25 13.59 4.97
N VAL A 51 8.75 12.64 4.18
CA VAL A 51 8.50 11.20 4.41
C VAL A 51 9.05 10.76 5.78
N LYS A 52 10.25 11.21 6.14
CA LYS A 52 10.84 10.90 7.46
C LYS A 52 9.97 11.47 8.59
N GLN A 53 9.57 12.74 8.48
CA GLN A 53 8.72 13.42 9.46
C GLN A 53 7.36 12.71 9.61
N LEU A 54 6.72 12.34 8.50
CA LEU A 54 5.47 11.58 8.53
C LEU A 54 5.63 10.23 9.23
N LEU A 55 6.74 9.51 8.97
CA LEU A 55 7.02 8.24 9.66
C LEU A 55 7.37 8.41 11.14
N GLN A 56 7.94 9.56 11.54
CA GLN A 56 8.22 9.88 12.95
C GLN A 56 6.95 10.22 13.74
N LYS A 57 5.90 10.69 13.05
CA LYS A 57 4.58 10.96 13.65
C LYS A 57 3.67 9.72 13.72
N ARG A 58 4.19 8.56 13.32
CA ARG A 58 3.46 7.29 13.43
C ARG A 58 3.44 6.83 14.88
N ASN A 59 2.30 6.34 15.33
CA ASN A 59 2.09 5.79 16.67
C ASN A 59 2.81 4.44 16.84
N GLU A 60 2.90 3.97 18.08
CA GLU A 60 3.54 2.69 18.44
C GLU A 60 2.84 1.47 17.81
N ASP A 61 1.53 1.57 17.58
CA ASP A 61 0.70 0.58 16.89
C ASP A 61 0.82 0.66 15.35
N TRP A 62 1.75 1.46 14.84
CA TRP A 62 2.00 1.67 13.41
C TRP A 62 0.90 2.42 12.65
N SER A 63 -0.06 3.01 13.36
CA SER A 63 -1.09 3.91 12.83
C SER A 63 -0.64 5.38 12.80
N TRP A 64 -1.46 6.26 12.21
CA TRP A 64 -1.30 7.71 12.35
C TRP A 64 -2.38 8.37 13.22
N GLY A 65 -3.27 7.56 13.81
CA GLY A 65 -4.40 8.04 14.60
C GLY A 65 -5.47 8.71 13.75
N GLU A 66 -6.59 9.09 14.38
CA GLU A 66 -7.67 9.88 13.76
C GLU A 66 -8.18 9.35 12.41
N ARG A 67 -8.02 8.04 12.19
CA ARG A 67 -8.37 7.32 10.95
C ARG A 67 -7.68 7.84 9.69
N VAL A 68 -6.52 8.48 9.77
CA VAL A 68 -5.81 9.01 8.57
C VAL A 68 -4.84 8.00 7.95
N GLU A 69 -5.02 6.71 8.21
CA GLU A 69 -4.12 5.65 7.75
C GLU A 69 -4.06 5.59 6.23
N ALA A 70 -5.22 5.63 5.57
CA ALA A 70 -5.29 5.56 4.11
C ALA A 70 -4.60 6.75 3.44
N GLU A 71 -4.82 7.96 3.95
CA GLU A 71 -4.17 9.17 3.48
C GLU A 71 -2.66 9.13 3.68
N ALA A 72 -2.19 8.62 4.83
CA ALA A 72 -0.76 8.42 5.09
C ALA A 72 -0.13 7.43 4.12
N ILE A 73 -0.79 6.30 3.88
CA ILE A 73 -0.33 5.30 2.92
C ILE A 73 -0.29 5.87 1.49
N ILE A 74 -1.31 6.63 1.08
CA ILE A 74 -1.35 7.32 -0.21
C ILE A 74 -0.21 8.33 -0.33
N ALA A 75 -0.02 9.18 0.68
CA ALA A 75 1.03 10.19 0.70
C ALA A 75 2.42 9.55 0.60
N LEU A 76 2.68 8.48 1.35
CA LEU A 76 3.93 7.72 1.28
C LEU A 76 4.14 7.05 -0.09
N HIS A 77 3.08 6.46 -0.65
CA HIS A 77 3.13 5.81 -1.97
C HIS A 77 3.51 6.82 -3.05
N LEU A 78 2.84 7.96 -3.09
CA LEU A 78 3.04 9.00 -4.09
C LEU A 78 4.34 9.77 -3.87
N ALA A 79 4.76 9.98 -2.62
CA ALA A 79 6.00 10.66 -2.30
C ALA A 79 7.24 9.88 -2.71
N LYS A 80 7.24 8.58 -2.44
CA LYS A 80 8.39 7.72 -2.70
C LYS A 80 7.91 6.43 -3.36
N TYR A 81 8.09 6.42 -4.67
CA TYR A 81 7.80 5.29 -5.52
C TYR A 81 8.45 3.98 -5.00
N LYS A 82 7.67 2.89 -4.95
CA LYS A 82 8.08 1.56 -4.44
C LYS A 82 8.46 1.52 -2.95
N VAL A 83 7.81 2.33 -2.11
CA VAL A 83 7.97 2.27 -0.64
C VAL A 83 7.49 0.96 -0.05
N PHE A 84 6.35 0.45 -0.50
CA PHE A 84 5.75 -0.79 0.02
C PHE A 84 6.32 -2.01 -0.71
N LYS A 85 7.57 -2.36 -0.38
CA LYS A 85 8.15 -3.67 -0.74
C LYS A 85 8.05 -4.60 0.47
N LYS A 86 7.77 -5.89 0.25
CA LYS A 86 7.76 -6.91 1.32
C LYS A 86 9.04 -6.91 2.17
N THR A 87 10.17 -6.52 1.59
CA THR A 87 11.47 -6.40 2.29
C THR A 87 11.55 -5.23 3.27
N LYS A 88 10.53 -4.37 3.36
CA LYS A 88 10.43 -3.26 4.31
C LYS A 88 9.28 -3.52 5.28
N ALA A 89 9.51 -4.43 6.23
CA ALA A 89 8.53 -4.87 7.22
C ALA A 89 7.80 -3.70 7.89
N SER A 90 8.54 -2.65 8.27
CA SER A 90 8.02 -1.46 8.96
C SER A 90 6.92 -0.69 8.22
N LEU A 91 6.92 -0.69 6.89
CA LEU A 91 5.90 -0.02 6.09
C LEU A 91 4.74 -0.97 5.77
N TYR A 92 5.04 -2.26 5.66
CA TYR A 92 4.04 -3.29 5.46
C TYR A 92 3.13 -3.43 6.69
N ILE A 93 3.67 -3.26 7.91
CA ILE A 93 2.86 -3.25 9.15
C ILE A 93 1.87 -2.08 9.12
N SER A 94 2.27 -0.89 8.71
CA SER A 94 1.35 0.25 8.55
C SER A 94 0.24 -0.01 7.53
N VAL A 95 0.53 -0.75 6.45
CA VAL A 95 -0.52 -1.21 5.51
C VAL A 95 -1.47 -2.19 6.19
N LYS A 96 -0.96 -3.11 7.00
CA LYS A 96 -1.81 -4.02 7.78
C LYS A 96 -2.64 -3.28 8.81
N GLN A 97 -2.12 -2.23 9.43
CA GLN A 97 -2.87 -1.39 10.35
C GLN A 97 -4.02 -0.66 9.63
N MET A 98 -3.78 -0.07 8.45
CA MET A 98 -4.85 0.49 7.60
C MET A 98 -5.92 -0.56 7.26
N ASN A 99 -5.50 -1.79 6.93
CA ASN A 99 -6.44 -2.86 6.64
C ASN A 99 -7.28 -3.24 7.87
N ILE A 100 -6.66 -3.33 9.05
CA ILE A 100 -7.34 -3.65 10.31
C ILE A 100 -8.35 -2.55 10.67
N ASP A 101 -7.98 -1.28 10.49
CA ASP A 101 -8.91 -0.17 10.75
C ASP A 101 -10.15 -0.25 9.84
N LEU A 102 -9.95 -0.52 8.54
CA LEU A 102 -11.07 -0.73 7.61
C LEU A 102 -11.92 -1.96 7.96
N LEU A 103 -11.29 -3.10 8.27
CA LEU A 103 -12.02 -4.32 8.66
C LEU A 103 -12.78 -4.15 9.96
N SER A 104 -12.23 -3.39 10.92
CA SER A 104 -12.91 -3.03 12.16
C SER A 104 -14.15 -2.18 11.88
N ALA A 105 -14.09 -1.25 10.93
CA ALA A 105 -15.24 -0.48 10.51
C ALA A 105 -16.30 -1.35 9.79
N VAL A 106 -15.88 -2.21 8.87
CA VAL A 106 -16.78 -3.14 8.16
C VAL A 106 -17.47 -4.10 9.14
N SER A 107 -16.76 -4.57 10.17
CA SER A 107 -17.33 -5.43 11.21
C SER A 107 -18.40 -4.74 12.04
N LYS A 108 -18.35 -3.41 12.18
CA LYS A 108 -19.34 -2.62 12.93
C LYS A 108 -20.52 -2.19 12.05
N ASP A 109 -20.23 -1.81 10.81
CA ASP A 109 -21.20 -1.45 9.79
C ASP A 109 -20.71 -1.99 8.45
N ASN A 110 -21.27 -3.13 8.03
CA ASN A 110 -20.90 -3.75 6.76
C ASN A 110 -21.17 -2.82 5.57
N SER A 111 -22.16 -1.93 5.65
CA SER A 111 -22.48 -1.02 4.54
C SER A 111 -21.55 0.20 4.48
N LEU A 112 -20.83 0.48 5.57
CA LEU A 112 -19.99 1.67 5.74
C LEU A 112 -20.71 2.97 5.40
N THR A 113 -22.00 3.09 5.72
CA THR A 113 -22.85 4.23 5.33
C THR A 113 -22.96 5.30 6.41
N SER A 114 -22.28 5.13 7.54
CA SER A 114 -22.20 6.17 8.57
C SER A 114 -21.72 7.50 7.98
N LYS A 115 -22.07 8.63 8.63
CA LYS A 115 -21.62 9.96 8.16
C LYS A 115 -20.11 10.07 7.98
N GLU A 116 -19.35 9.29 8.73
CA GLU A 116 -17.90 9.28 8.61
C GLU A 116 -17.44 8.55 7.34
N TRP A 117 -17.97 7.36 7.06
CA TRP A 117 -17.52 6.52 5.95
C TRP A 117 -18.17 6.88 4.62
N GLY A 118 -19.47 7.18 4.64
CA GLY A 118 -20.30 7.50 3.49
C GLY A 118 -20.02 8.85 2.83
N ARG A 119 -19.19 9.69 3.46
CA ARG A 119 -18.88 11.07 3.05
C ARG A 119 -17.43 11.20 2.60
N GLY A 120 -17.02 10.36 1.66
CA GLY A 120 -15.69 10.42 1.03
C GLY A 120 -14.57 9.65 1.74
N LYS A 121 -14.70 9.28 3.02
CA LYS A 121 -13.63 8.58 3.73
C LYS A 121 -13.31 7.20 3.13
N LEU A 122 -14.32 6.41 2.77
CA LEU A 122 -14.10 5.11 2.12
C LEU A 122 -13.32 5.26 0.80
N ALA A 123 -13.47 6.38 0.08
CA ALA A 123 -12.74 6.61 -1.16
C ALA A 123 -11.22 6.69 -0.93
N TYR A 124 -10.76 7.30 0.18
CA TYR A 124 -9.34 7.26 0.56
C TYR A 124 -8.88 5.82 0.81
N TYR A 125 -9.67 5.01 1.51
CA TYR A 125 -9.30 3.61 1.76
C TYR A 125 -9.22 2.79 0.48
N VAL A 126 -10.18 2.94 -0.45
CA VAL A 126 -10.12 2.29 -1.76
C VAL A 126 -8.86 2.70 -2.53
N LEU A 127 -8.50 3.98 -2.50
CA LEU A 127 -7.26 4.48 -3.10
C LEU A 127 -6.01 3.92 -2.40
N GLY A 128 -6.01 3.80 -1.07
CA GLY A 128 -4.93 3.22 -0.28
C GLY A 128 -4.74 1.72 -0.53
N VAL A 129 -5.83 0.96 -0.64
CA VAL A 129 -5.86 -0.45 -1.03
C VAL A 129 -5.25 -0.61 -2.43
N LYS A 130 -5.68 0.21 -3.41
CA LYS A 130 -5.06 0.20 -4.75
C LYS A 130 -3.59 0.64 -4.73
N ALA A 131 -3.22 1.66 -3.96
CA ALA A 131 -1.84 2.12 -3.82
C ALA A 131 -0.91 1.05 -3.21
N THR A 132 -1.47 0.11 -2.45
CA THR A 132 -0.75 -1.00 -1.82
C THR A 132 -0.88 -2.31 -2.57
N CYS A 133 -1.37 -2.27 -3.81
CA CYS A 133 -1.49 -3.43 -4.69
C CYS A 133 -2.44 -4.52 -4.17
N GLN A 134 -3.45 -4.12 -3.41
CA GLN A 134 -4.55 -4.97 -3.00
C GLN A 134 -5.74 -4.74 -3.94
N ASP A 135 -6.64 -5.71 -4.04
CA ASP A 135 -7.86 -5.55 -4.84
C ASP A 135 -9.02 -5.04 -3.98
N PRO A 136 -9.55 -3.83 -4.20
CA PRO A 136 -10.71 -3.32 -3.47
C PRO A 136 -12.02 -4.06 -3.79
N ARG A 137 -12.12 -4.84 -4.87
CA ARG A 137 -13.30 -5.68 -5.14
C ARG A 137 -13.33 -6.96 -4.32
N ASP A 138 -12.17 -7.43 -3.89
CA ASP A 138 -12.00 -8.57 -3.00
C ASP A 138 -11.08 -8.21 -1.83
N PHE A 139 -11.47 -7.18 -1.09
CA PHE A 139 -10.76 -6.79 0.11
C PHE A 139 -11.19 -7.71 1.25
N TYR A 140 -10.47 -8.81 1.42
CA TYR A 140 -10.77 -9.84 2.45
C TYR A 140 -12.23 -10.34 2.36
N GLY A 141 -12.74 -10.59 1.15
CA GLY A 141 -14.13 -11.00 0.93
C GLY A 141 -15.15 -9.86 0.96
N HIS A 142 -14.71 -8.60 1.05
CA HIS A 142 -15.57 -7.43 0.97
C HIS A 142 -15.34 -6.65 -0.33
N ASP A 143 -16.42 -6.44 -1.09
CA ASP A 143 -16.40 -5.54 -2.24
C ASP A 143 -16.55 -4.08 -1.76
N LEU A 144 -15.43 -3.36 -1.72
CA LEU A 144 -15.42 -1.95 -1.35
C LEU A 144 -15.93 -1.05 -2.49
N ILE A 145 -15.89 -1.52 -3.74
CA ILE A 145 -16.36 -0.77 -4.90
C ILE A 145 -17.88 -0.73 -4.89
N ASP A 146 -18.54 -1.86 -4.60
CA ASP A 146 -19.99 -1.92 -4.44
C ASP A 146 -20.48 -1.01 -3.30
N LYS A 147 -19.81 -1.05 -2.13
CA LYS A 147 -20.10 -0.16 -1.00
C LYS A 147 -19.95 1.32 -1.39
N LEU A 148 -18.91 1.66 -2.13
CA LEU A 148 -18.64 3.03 -2.56
C LEU A 148 -19.67 3.52 -3.61
N LYS A 149 -20.16 2.64 -4.49
CA LYS A 149 -21.28 2.97 -5.40
C LYS A 149 -22.57 3.21 -4.62
N ASN A 150 -22.84 2.39 -3.60
CA ASN A 150 -23.99 2.60 -2.74
C ASN A 150 -23.96 3.97 -2.04
N HIS A 151 -22.77 4.49 -1.69
CA HIS A 151 -22.62 5.82 -1.09
C HIS A 151 -23.13 6.95 -1.99
N LEU A 152 -22.98 6.84 -3.31
CA LEU A 152 -23.51 7.81 -4.27
C LEU A 152 -25.04 7.91 -4.20
N ILE A 153 -25.71 6.81 -3.85
CA ILE A 153 -27.17 6.74 -3.74
C ILE A 153 -27.61 7.23 -2.36
N VAL A 154 -27.12 6.59 -1.30
CA VAL A 154 -27.62 6.81 0.07
C VAL A 154 -27.15 8.13 0.69
N SER A 155 -26.04 8.70 0.19
CA SER A 155 -25.51 10.00 0.62
C SER A 155 -25.72 11.11 -0.40
N SER A 156 -26.53 10.88 -1.44
CA SER A 156 -26.80 11.82 -2.53
C SER A 156 -27.06 13.26 -2.05
N SER A 157 -28.01 13.45 -1.12
CA SER A 157 -28.32 14.78 -0.55
C SER A 157 -27.12 15.52 0.04
N TYR A 158 -26.18 14.81 0.68
CA TYR A 158 -24.95 15.40 1.21
C TYR A 158 -23.96 15.70 0.08
N LEU A 159 -23.74 14.72 -0.79
CA LEU A 159 -22.79 14.81 -1.91
C LEU A 159 -23.22 15.88 -2.92
N ASP A 160 -24.51 16.19 -3.00
CA ASP A 160 -25.04 17.28 -3.81
C ASP A 160 -24.55 18.65 -3.37
N SER A 161 -24.36 18.83 -2.07
CA SER A 161 -23.79 20.04 -1.47
C SER A 161 -22.28 19.99 -1.30
N ASN A 162 -21.67 18.79 -1.33
CA ASN A 162 -20.24 18.58 -1.16
C ASN A 162 -19.62 17.88 -2.38
N LYS A 163 -19.34 18.67 -3.42
CA LYS A 163 -18.74 18.18 -4.66
C LYS A 163 -17.30 17.73 -4.51
N PHE A 164 -16.61 18.13 -3.43
CA PHE A 164 -15.28 17.62 -3.11
C PHE A 164 -15.33 16.13 -2.81
N ASP A 165 -16.17 15.72 -1.84
CA ASP A 165 -16.29 14.31 -1.44
C ASP A 165 -16.92 13.47 -2.55
N TYR A 166 -17.90 14.01 -3.27
CA TYR A 166 -18.47 13.38 -4.46
C TYR A 166 -17.34 13.06 -5.46
N SER A 167 -16.55 14.07 -5.82
CA SER A 167 -15.48 13.90 -6.81
C SER A 167 -14.40 12.94 -6.34
N LEU A 168 -14.09 12.90 -5.03
CA LEU A 168 -13.15 11.93 -4.46
C LEU A 168 -13.65 10.49 -4.62
N ILE A 169 -14.96 10.24 -4.39
CA ILE A 169 -15.59 8.94 -4.63
C ILE A 169 -15.42 8.53 -6.11
N LEU A 170 -15.69 9.43 -7.04
CA LEU A 170 -15.55 9.16 -8.48
C LEU A 170 -14.10 8.88 -8.88
N ILE A 171 -13.12 9.59 -8.29
CA ILE A 171 -11.71 9.29 -8.49
C ILE A 171 -11.39 7.86 -8.03
N ALA A 172 -11.82 7.48 -6.83
CA ALA A 172 -11.57 6.13 -6.31
C ALA A 172 -12.18 5.02 -7.19
N LEU A 173 -13.43 5.19 -7.64
CA LEU A 173 -14.09 4.27 -8.56
C LEU A 173 -13.37 4.18 -9.92
N CYS A 174 -13.05 5.32 -10.52
CA CYS A 174 -12.30 5.36 -11.78
C CYS A 174 -10.92 4.69 -11.65
N LYS A 175 -10.19 4.95 -10.57
CA LYS A 175 -8.89 4.32 -10.29
C LYS A 175 -9.00 2.83 -9.97
N ALA A 176 -10.17 2.36 -9.55
CA ALA A 176 -10.47 0.94 -9.44
C ALA A 176 -10.86 0.29 -10.79
N GLY A 177 -10.97 1.06 -11.87
CA GLY A 177 -11.45 0.58 -13.17
C GLY A 177 -12.96 0.30 -13.18
N GLU A 178 -13.72 0.91 -12.28
CA GLU A 178 -15.19 0.82 -12.28
C GLU A 178 -15.78 1.78 -13.34
N PRO A 179 -16.68 1.31 -14.20
CA PRO A 179 -17.44 2.19 -15.09
C PRO A 179 -18.30 3.17 -14.28
N ILE A 180 -18.21 4.46 -14.61
CA ILE A 180 -18.98 5.52 -13.95
C ILE A 180 -20.23 5.84 -14.77
N ASP A 181 -21.40 5.78 -14.14
CA ASP A 181 -22.65 6.24 -14.76
C ASP A 181 -22.57 7.74 -15.07
N THR A 182 -23.01 8.12 -16.26
CA THR A 182 -23.18 9.51 -16.69
C THR A 182 -24.04 10.35 -15.75
N HIS A 183 -25.04 9.77 -15.08
CA HIS A 183 -25.84 10.50 -14.10
C HIS A 183 -24.95 11.10 -12.99
N ASN A 184 -24.01 10.32 -12.47
CA ASN A 184 -23.11 10.78 -11.42
C ASN A 184 -22.17 11.90 -11.87
N LEU A 185 -21.86 11.97 -13.17
CA LEU A 185 -21.07 13.05 -13.75
C LEU A 185 -21.90 14.33 -13.94
N ASN A 186 -23.20 14.21 -14.23
CA ASN A 186 -24.09 15.36 -14.29
C ASN A 186 -24.20 16.06 -12.93
N ASP A 187 -24.22 15.28 -11.84
CA ASP A 187 -24.38 15.83 -10.50
C ASP A 187 -23.20 16.70 -10.08
N ILE A 188 -21.97 16.34 -10.44
CA ILE A 188 -20.79 17.21 -10.22
C ILE A 188 -20.63 18.29 -11.30
N SER A 189 -21.54 18.35 -12.29
CA SER A 189 -21.57 19.33 -13.38
C SER A 189 -22.64 20.41 -13.22
N THR A 190 -23.42 20.43 -12.15
CA THR A 190 -24.64 21.25 -12.07
C THR A 190 -24.40 22.76 -12.14
N THR A 191 -23.22 23.23 -11.73
CA THR A 191 -22.81 24.65 -11.86
C THR A 191 -21.34 24.78 -12.27
N PRO A 192 -21.00 24.55 -13.56
CA PRO A 192 -19.61 24.62 -14.01
C PRO A 192 -19.02 26.02 -13.77
N GLY A 193 -17.87 26.09 -13.11
CA GLY A 193 -17.23 27.37 -12.76
C GLY A 193 -17.63 27.97 -11.40
N TYR A 194 -18.61 27.36 -10.70
CA TYR A 194 -18.94 27.72 -9.32
C TYR A 194 -18.56 26.57 -8.38
N TYR A 195 -17.59 26.84 -7.50
CA TYR A 195 -17.04 25.85 -6.57
C TYR A 195 -17.17 26.34 -5.14
N THR A 196 -17.95 25.64 -4.32
CA THR A 196 -18.29 26.06 -2.96
C THR A 196 -17.04 26.17 -2.09
N PHE A 197 -16.12 25.20 -2.22
CA PHE A 197 -14.84 25.20 -1.53
C PHE A 197 -13.68 25.70 -2.40
N GLY A 198 -13.98 26.49 -3.44
CA GLY A 198 -12.98 27.15 -4.27
C GLY A 198 -12.01 26.19 -4.96
N VAL A 199 -10.71 26.46 -4.83
CA VAL A 199 -9.63 25.74 -5.53
C VAL A 199 -9.59 24.26 -5.15
N ASP A 200 -9.84 23.92 -3.89
CA ASP A 200 -9.79 22.56 -3.36
C ASP A 200 -10.83 21.69 -4.07
N GLU A 201 -12.08 22.15 -4.10
CA GLU A 201 -13.18 21.48 -4.81
C GLU A 201 -12.92 21.43 -6.32
N ALA A 202 -12.55 22.55 -6.95
CA ALA A 202 -12.28 22.59 -8.38
C ALA A 202 -11.18 21.60 -8.80
N SER A 203 -10.15 21.43 -7.96
CA SER A 203 -9.03 20.52 -8.22
C SER A 203 -9.46 19.05 -8.20
N VAL A 204 -10.28 18.66 -7.22
CA VAL A 204 -10.77 17.27 -7.14
C VAL A 204 -11.82 17.00 -8.22
N VAL A 205 -12.72 17.96 -8.50
CA VAL A 205 -13.69 17.89 -9.62
C VAL A 205 -12.97 17.72 -10.95
N TYR A 206 -11.93 18.53 -11.22
CA TYR A 206 -11.11 18.39 -12.42
C TYR A 206 -10.49 16.99 -12.50
N MET A 207 -9.87 16.51 -11.41
CA MET A 207 -9.25 15.18 -11.41
C MET A 207 -10.26 14.05 -11.63
N ALA A 208 -11.50 14.17 -11.14
CA ALA A 208 -12.56 13.21 -11.37
C ALA A 208 -12.93 13.12 -12.86
N TYR A 209 -13.25 14.26 -13.50
CA TYR A 209 -13.54 14.28 -14.94
C TYR A 209 -12.36 13.78 -15.76
N HIS A 210 -11.15 14.23 -15.44
CA HIS A 210 -9.95 13.85 -16.16
C HIS A 210 -9.66 12.34 -16.04
N CYS A 211 -9.95 11.74 -14.89
CA CYS A 211 -9.82 10.30 -14.70
C CYS A 211 -10.80 9.53 -15.59
N VAL A 212 -12.08 9.92 -15.58
CA VAL A 212 -13.13 9.22 -16.33
C VAL A 212 -12.97 9.42 -17.84
N GLY A 213 -12.48 10.59 -18.27
CA GLY A 213 -12.11 10.84 -19.67
C GLY A 213 -13.29 10.84 -20.65
N ASN A 214 -14.51 11.08 -20.17
CA ASN A 214 -15.70 11.09 -21.01
C ASN A 214 -15.82 12.44 -21.80
N PRO A 215 -15.80 12.41 -23.15
CA PRO A 215 -15.81 13.62 -23.98
C PRO A 215 -17.03 14.53 -23.76
N THR A 216 -18.17 13.98 -23.35
CA THR A 216 -19.40 14.74 -23.09
C THR A 216 -19.19 15.83 -22.04
N TYR A 217 -18.33 15.58 -21.05
CA TYR A 217 -18.09 16.47 -19.92
C TYR A 217 -16.86 17.37 -20.10
N LYS A 218 -16.31 17.43 -21.32
CA LYS A 218 -15.08 18.18 -21.58
C LYS A 218 -15.19 19.67 -21.21
N LYS A 219 -16.36 20.27 -21.45
CA LYS A 219 -16.61 21.68 -21.07
C LYS A 219 -16.57 21.88 -19.55
N ALA A 220 -17.14 20.96 -18.77
CA ALA A 220 -17.13 21.03 -17.31
C ALA A 220 -15.72 20.76 -16.76
N GLU A 221 -15.00 19.80 -17.32
CA GLU A 221 -13.58 19.54 -17.02
C GLU A 221 -12.73 20.81 -17.27
N ASP A 222 -12.87 21.43 -18.44
CA ASP A 222 -12.12 22.62 -18.80
C ASP A 222 -12.51 23.83 -17.94
N ALA A 223 -13.79 23.96 -17.55
CA ALA A 223 -14.23 25.01 -16.62
C ALA A 223 -13.55 24.88 -15.25
N ALA A 224 -13.49 23.66 -14.69
CA ALA A 224 -12.78 23.39 -13.44
C ALA A 224 -11.29 23.70 -13.55
N PHE A 225 -10.68 23.28 -14.65
CA PHE A 225 -9.26 23.54 -14.88
C PHE A 225 -8.97 25.04 -15.02
N ASN A 226 -9.80 25.77 -15.75
CA ASN A 226 -9.65 27.21 -15.93
C ASN A 226 -9.83 27.97 -14.61
N PHE A 227 -10.79 27.57 -13.77
CA PHE A 227 -10.97 28.15 -12.44
C PHE A 227 -9.69 28.01 -11.60
N ILE A 228 -9.07 26.81 -11.57
CA ILE A 228 -7.80 26.58 -10.88
C ILE A 228 -6.73 27.54 -11.39
N LEU A 229 -6.56 27.65 -12.72
CA LEU A 229 -5.52 28.49 -13.31
C LEU A 229 -5.73 29.99 -13.03
N GLN A 230 -6.99 30.45 -12.99
CA GLN A 230 -7.35 31.85 -12.70
C GLN A 230 -7.17 32.20 -11.22
N ALA A 231 -7.31 31.23 -10.31
CA ALA A 231 -7.12 31.42 -8.87
C ALA A 231 -5.65 31.51 -8.44
N LYS A 232 -4.70 31.53 -9.38
CA LYS A 232 -3.27 31.65 -9.08
C LYS A 232 -2.93 33.04 -8.59
N ASN A 233 -2.35 33.12 -7.40
CA ASN A 233 -1.85 34.35 -6.80
C ASN A 233 -0.56 34.84 -7.50
N GLU A 234 -0.22 36.12 -7.31
CA GLU A 234 1.02 36.72 -7.82
C GLU A 234 2.28 36.00 -7.33
N ASN A 235 2.27 35.53 -6.08
CA ASN A 235 3.34 34.72 -5.48
C ASN A 235 3.39 33.28 -6.03
N GLY A 236 2.50 32.91 -6.94
CA GLY A 236 2.44 31.61 -7.59
C GLY A 236 1.81 30.48 -6.79
N THR A 237 1.17 30.76 -5.65
CA THR A 237 0.35 29.81 -4.89
C THR A 237 -1.11 29.84 -5.36
N PHE A 238 -1.91 28.89 -4.87
CA PHE A 238 -3.36 28.87 -5.08
C PHE A 238 -4.01 28.88 -3.69
N GLY A 239 -4.20 30.06 -3.10
CA GLY A 239 -4.62 30.17 -1.69
C GLY A 239 -3.49 29.75 -0.72
N ASN A 240 -3.77 28.75 0.12
CA ASN A 240 -2.85 28.22 1.14
C ASN A 240 -2.12 26.94 0.67
N GLU A 241 -1.36 26.30 1.56
CA GLU A 241 -0.60 25.07 1.30
C GLU A 241 -1.46 23.89 0.83
N TYR A 242 -2.65 23.72 1.41
CA TYR A 242 -3.57 22.62 1.11
C TYR A 242 -4.17 22.80 -0.29
N SER A 243 -4.74 23.98 -0.53
CA SER A 243 -5.32 24.37 -1.82
C SER A 243 -4.25 24.36 -2.94
N THR A 244 -3.04 24.85 -2.62
CA THR A 244 -1.89 24.80 -3.54
C THR A 244 -1.50 23.37 -3.85
N ALA A 245 -1.47 22.48 -2.86
CA ALA A 245 -1.14 21.08 -3.08
C ALA A 245 -2.12 20.43 -4.06
N LEU A 246 -3.43 20.58 -3.84
CA LEU A 246 -4.46 20.03 -4.73
C LEU A 246 -4.40 20.62 -6.14
N ALA A 247 -4.21 21.94 -6.28
CA ALA A 247 -4.04 22.59 -7.57
C ALA A 247 -2.82 22.05 -8.33
N VAL A 248 -1.69 21.87 -7.64
CA VAL A 248 -0.50 21.23 -8.22
C VAL A 248 -0.80 19.80 -8.64
N GLN A 249 -1.48 18.98 -7.82
CA GLN A 249 -1.88 17.62 -8.21
C GLN A 249 -2.73 17.62 -9.49
N ALA A 250 -3.75 18.48 -9.58
CA ALA A 250 -4.59 18.65 -10.77
C ALA A 250 -3.78 19.05 -12.02
N ILE A 251 -2.87 20.03 -11.90
CA ILE A 251 -2.00 20.45 -13.01
C ILE A 251 -1.05 19.31 -13.44
N PHE A 252 -0.53 18.51 -12.49
CA PHE A 252 0.29 17.36 -12.83
C PHE A 252 -0.51 16.26 -13.51
N ALA A 253 -1.74 15.98 -13.06
CA ALA A 253 -2.67 15.05 -13.68
C ALA A 253 -2.92 15.40 -15.16
N SER A 254 -3.05 16.68 -15.50
CA SER A 254 -3.31 17.13 -16.89
C SER A 254 -2.27 16.73 -17.94
N GLY A 255 -1.06 16.32 -17.54
CA GLY A 255 0.03 16.02 -18.46
C GLY A 255 0.68 17.23 -19.15
N LYS A 256 0.12 18.45 -19.01
CA LYS A 256 0.55 19.66 -19.74
C LYS A 256 1.90 20.19 -19.23
N ARG A 257 2.98 19.89 -19.96
CA ARG A 257 4.37 20.23 -19.57
C ARG A 257 4.60 21.73 -19.31
N THR A 258 3.95 22.60 -20.08
CA THR A 258 4.06 24.06 -19.93
C THR A 258 3.50 24.52 -18.58
N LEU A 259 2.33 24.02 -18.17
CA LEU A 259 1.69 24.37 -16.91
C LEU A 259 2.44 23.80 -15.70
N ARG A 260 3.01 22.59 -15.82
CA ARG A 260 3.88 22.02 -14.77
C ARG A 260 5.09 22.88 -14.42
N ARG A 261 5.56 23.74 -15.33
CA ARG A 261 6.64 24.71 -15.03
C ARG A 261 6.14 25.88 -14.19
N GLN A 262 4.87 26.27 -14.38
CA GLN A 262 4.25 27.39 -13.69
C GLN A 262 3.91 27.10 -12.22
N THR A 263 3.89 25.82 -11.81
CA THR A 263 3.71 25.41 -10.41
C THR A 263 4.99 25.43 -9.59
N ARG A 264 6.13 25.84 -10.17
CA ARG A 264 7.43 25.82 -9.50
C ARG A 264 7.42 26.60 -8.18
N THR A 265 6.88 27.82 -8.20
CA THR A 265 6.83 28.68 -7.01
C THR A 265 5.90 28.11 -5.94
N GLY A 266 4.72 27.61 -6.32
CA GLY A 266 3.84 26.91 -5.37
C GLY A 266 4.46 25.65 -4.76
N ILE A 267 5.26 24.90 -5.52
CA ILE A 267 6.05 23.78 -4.98
C ILE A 267 7.12 24.27 -4.00
N ASP A 268 7.84 25.35 -4.32
CA ASP A 268 8.84 25.93 -3.40
C ASP A 268 8.19 26.40 -2.10
N TYR A 269 7.02 27.05 -2.19
CA TYR A 269 6.21 27.45 -1.03
C TYR A 269 5.89 26.25 -0.13
N MET A 270 5.36 25.15 -0.68
CA MET A 270 5.07 23.94 0.10
C MET A 270 6.33 23.28 0.67
N VAL A 271 7.43 23.25 -0.11
CA VAL A 271 8.73 22.76 0.36
C VAL A 271 9.21 23.54 1.58
N ASP A 272 9.00 24.85 1.59
CA ASP A 272 9.34 25.70 2.73
C ASP A 272 8.40 25.52 3.91
N SER A 273 7.13 25.21 3.69
CA SER A 273 6.17 24.91 4.77
C SER A 273 6.47 23.62 5.52
N ILE A 274 7.10 22.62 4.87
CA ILE A 274 7.50 21.34 5.51
C ILE A 274 9.02 21.16 5.66
N GLY A 275 9.77 22.25 5.51
CA GLY A 275 11.24 22.24 5.49
C GLY A 275 11.89 21.66 6.75
N ARG A 276 13.19 21.31 6.65
CA ARG A 276 13.96 20.78 7.78
C ARG A 276 13.88 21.73 8.98
N ASN A 277 13.67 21.17 10.16
CA ASN A 277 13.51 21.84 11.46
C ASN A 277 12.13 22.43 11.75
N LYS A 278 11.19 22.39 10.80
CA LYS A 278 9.78 22.59 11.14
C LYS A 278 9.22 21.28 11.68
N ASP A 279 8.27 21.37 12.60
CA ASP A 279 7.43 20.25 13.02
C ASP A 279 6.02 20.41 12.42
N PRO A 280 5.85 20.16 11.10
CA PRO A 280 4.59 20.38 10.41
C PRO A 280 3.53 19.39 10.87
N PHE A 281 2.26 19.83 10.93
CA PHE A 281 1.13 18.96 11.24
C PHE A 281 1.05 17.77 10.27
N THR A 282 0.56 16.62 10.76
CA THR A 282 0.34 15.42 9.93
C THR A 282 -0.53 15.73 8.71
N SER A 283 -1.66 16.42 8.90
CA SER A 283 -2.58 16.83 7.82
C SER A 283 -1.89 17.62 6.70
N LEU A 284 -0.95 18.51 7.05
CA LEU A 284 -0.16 19.25 6.07
C LEU A 284 0.74 18.31 5.27
N LEU A 285 1.49 17.42 5.95
CA LEU A 285 2.35 16.43 5.30
C LEU A 285 1.57 15.55 4.32
N LEU A 286 0.41 15.03 4.73
CA LEU A 286 -0.46 14.20 3.90
C LEU A 286 -0.86 14.90 2.60
N SER A 287 -1.17 16.18 2.69
CA SER A 287 -1.65 16.99 1.57
C SER A 287 -0.53 17.36 0.60
N VAL A 288 0.60 17.84 1.12
CA VAL A 288 1.67 18.42 0.27
C VAL A 288 2.60 17.36 -0.33
N LEU A 289 2.82 16.23 0.34
CA LEU A 289 3.80 15.22 -0.06
C LEU A 289 3.60 14.72 -1.51
N PRO A 290 2.38 14.34 -1.95
CA PRO A 290 2.12 14.01 -3.35
C PRO A 290 2.50 15.14 -4.30
N ALA A 291 2.09 16.38 -3.99
CA ALA A 291 2.27 17.53 -4.85
C ALA A 291 3.76 17.90 -5.03
N ILE A 292 4.54 17.94 -3.94
CA ILE A 292 5.99 18.21 -4.02
C ILE A 292 6.76 17.04 -4.65
N ALA A 293 6.23 15.83 -4.57
CA ALA A 293 6.72 14.68 -5.33
C ALA A 293 6.30 14.70 -6.80
N ARG A 294 5.52 15.72 -7.21
CA ARG A 294 5.02 15.92 -8.58
C ARG A 294 4.10 14.78 -9.03
N LYS A 295 3.29 14.32 -8.11
CA LYS A 295 2.32 13.24 -8.25
C LYS A 295 0.92 13.74 -7.94
N SER A 296 -0.08 13.04 -8.43
CA SER A 296 -1.50 13.25 -8.13
C SER A 296 -2.15 11.96 -7.67
N LEU A 297 -3.36 12.05 -7.12
CA LEU A 297 -4.19 10.87 -6.84
C LEU A 297 -4.39 9.99 -8.10
N LEU A 298 -4.34 10.58 -9.31
CA LEU A 298 -4.50 9.83 -10.55
C LEU A 298 -3.27 8.98 -10.92
N ASP A 299 -2.10 9.23 -10.29
CA ASP A 299 -0.92 8.37 -10.41
C ASP A 299 -1.07 7.04 -9.66
N ILE A 300 -2.07 6.89 -8.77
CA ILE A 300 -2.34 5.62 -8.08
C ILE A 300 -2.69 4.54 -9.11
N GLY A 301 -2.22 3.31 -8.93
CA GLY A 301 -2.47 2.20 -9.87
C GLY A 301 -1.78 2.34 -11.24
N SER A 302 -1.00 3.40 -11.49
CA SER A 302 -0.18 3.53 -12.72
C SER A 302 1.08 2.67 -12.71
N TRP A 303 1.52 2.25 -11.51
CA TRP A 303 2.56 1.25 -11.38
C TRP A 303 1.94 -0.12 -11.61
N GLN A 304 2.61 -0.94 -12.42
CA GLN A 304 2.40 -2.38 -12.37
C GLN A 304 2.74 -2.78 -10.94
N CYS A 305 1.72 -2.91 -10.11
CA CYS A 305 1.75 -3.88 -9.04
C CYS A 305 2.29 -5.11 -9.72
N THR A 306 3.58 -5.40 -9.50
CA THR A 306 4.08 -6.70 -9.82
C THR A 306 3.08 -7.54 -9.08
N THR A 307 2.23 -8.22 -9.85
CA THR A 307 1.60 -9.41 -9.36
C THR A 307 2.71 -10.04 -8.54
N PRO A 308 2.49 -10.46 -7.27
CA PRO A 308 3.23 -11.63 -6.88
C PRO A 308 3.01 -12.52 -8.08
N GLU A 309 4.10 -12.75 -8.80
CA GLU A 309 4.16 -13.70 -9.87
C GLU A 309 3.17 -14.78 -9.40
N GLN A 310 2.23 -15.19 -10.25
CA GLN A 310 1.93 -16.61 -10.25
C GLN A 310 3.27 -17.28 -10.61
N GLY A 311 4.18 -17.19 -9.65
CA GLY A 311 5.47 -17.74 -9.51
C GLY A 311 5.11 -19.00 -8.81
N THR A 312 4.67 -19.91 -9.67
CA THR A 312 5.10 -21.29 -9.70
C THR A 312 6.63 -21.45 -9.56
N THR A 313 7.40 -20.40 -9.29
CA THR A 313 8.77 -20.44 -8.81
C THR A 313 8.92 -19.53 -7.60
N THR A 314 8.72 -20.12 -6.43
CA THR A 314 9.21 -19.57 -5.16
C THR A 314 10.72 -19.28 -5.31
N PRO A 315 11.29 -18.21 -4.73
CA PRO A 315 12.70 -18.24 -4.37
C PRO A 315 12.90 -19.50 -3.54
N SER A 316 13.74 -20.43 -4.01
CA SER A 316 14.02 -21.67 -3.30
C SER A 316 14.74 -21.35 -1.99
N THR A 317 13.99 -20.93 -0.97
CA THR A 317 14.40 -21.20 0.40
C THR A 317 14.51 -22.72 0.46
N PRO A 318 15.69 -23.28 0.75
CA PRO A 318 15.85 -24.72 0.82
C PRO A 318 14.80 -25.27 1.77
N THR A 319 13.99 -26.20 1.27
CA THR A 319 13.05 -26.93 2.09
C THR A 319 13.81 -28.01 2.84
N PHE A 320 13.41 -28.28 4.07
CA PHE A 320 13.90 -29.39 4.85
C PHE A 320 12.74 -30.30 5.26
N LEU A 321 13.08 -31.53 5.62
CA LEU A 321 12.12 -32.53 6.06
C LEU A 321 12.14 -32.64 7.58
N VAL A 322 10.95 -32.86 8.13
CA VAL A 322 10.74 -33.25 9.52
C VAL A 322 9.85 -34.49 9.55
N GLU A 323 10.10 -35.36 10.51
CA GLU A 323 9.36 -36.61 10.69
C GLU A 323 8.20 -36.37 11.67
N ILE A 324 6.98 -36.69 11.26
CA ILE A 324 5.78 -36.59 12.09
C ILE A 324 5.25 -37.99 12.31
N THR A 325 5.25 -38.44 13.56
CA THR A 325 4.71 -39.74 13.96
C THR A 325 3.41 -39.52 14.74
N VAL A 326 2.36 -40.26 14.39
CA VAL A 326 1.10 -40.27 15.14
C VAL A 326 0.99 -41.61 15.83
N PHE A 327 0.91 -41.57 17.15
CA PHE A 327 0.88 -42.76 17.99
C PHE A 327 -0.38 -42.75 18.86
N ASN A 328 -1.20 -43.79 18.76
CA ASN A 328 -2.37 -43.96 19.61
C ASN A 328 -2.03 -44.81 20.84
N ASN A 329 -2.07 -44.20 22.02
CA ASN A 329 -1.76 -44.88 23.29
C ASN A 329 -3.02 -45.25 24.10
N ILE A 330 -4.22 -45.06 23.56
CA ILE A 330 -5.50 -45.25 24.26
C ILE A 330 -6.23 -46.49 23.76
N THR A 331 -6.21 -46.77 22.45
CA THR A 331 -6.95 -47.91 21.88
C THR A 331 -6.07 -49.16 21.74
N ALA A 332 -6.67 -50.35 21.82
CA ALA A 332 -6.00 -51.63 21.57
C ALA A 332 -5.61 -51.87 20.09
N ILE A 333 -5.90 -50.91 19.21
CA ILE A 333 -5.46 -50.92 17.81
C ILE A 333 -4.10 -50.24 17.76
N ASP A 334 -3.09 -50.99 17.34
CA ASP A 334 -1.76 -50.46 17.10
C ASP A 334 -1.83 -49.47 15.93
N TYR A 335 -1.84 -48.18 16.25
CA TYR A 335 -1.86 -47.09 15.29
C TYR A 335 -0.57 -46.29 15.45
N ASP A 336 0.44 -46.71 14.71
CA ASP A 336 1.72 -46.04 14.56
C ASP A 336 1.96 -45.75 13.08
N ARG A 337 1.96 -44.46 12.73
CA ARG A 337 2.11 -43.99 11.35
C ARG A 337 3.03 -42.80 11.34
N THR A 338 3.96 -42.81 10.39
CA THR A 338 4.97 -41.76 10.22
C THR A 338 4.90 -41.14 8.85
N TRP A 339 4.98 -39.82 8.79
CA TRP A 339 5.03 -39.02 7.57
C TRP A 339 6.26 -38.12 7.55
N SER A 340 6.68 -37.73 6.36
CA SER A 340 7.72 -36.72 6.16
C SER A 340 7.08 -35.41 5.71
N ALA A 341 7.05 -34.41 6.59
CA ALA A 341 6.52 -33.08 6.26
C ALA A 341 7.62 -32.21 5.67
N THR A 342 7.31 -31.50 4.59
CA THR A 342 8.23 -30.54 3.98
C THR A 342 8.00 -29.15 4.55
N LEU A 343 9.05 -28.51 5.07
CA LEU A 343 9.01 -27.17 5.67
C LEU A 343 10.05 -26.23 5.08
N ARG A 344 9.83 -24.93 5.22
CA ARG A 344 10.78 -23.85 4.94
C ARG A 344 11.21 -23.19 6.24
N GLN A 345 12.39 -22.56 6.23
CA GLN A 345 12.90 -21.84 7.39
C GLN A 345 11.88 -20.83 7.94
N GLY A 346 11.61 -20.91 9.25
CA GLY A 346 10.67 -20.03 9.94
C GLY A 346 9.21 -20.50 9.93
N GLN A 347 8.90 -21.63 9.29
CA GLN A 347 7.61 -22.30 9.46
C GLN A 347 7.56 -23.09 10.78
N THR A 348 6.35 -23.25 11.30
CA THR A 348 6.06 -23.88 12.59
C THR A 348 5.73 -25.37 12.43
N LEU A 349 5.70 -26.11 13.54
CA LEU A 349 5.24 -27.49 13.57
C LEU A 349 3.76 -27.60 13.14
N TYR A 350 2.94 -26.58 13.42
CA TYR A 350 1.57 -26.51 12.91
C TYR A 350 1.52 -26.43 11.38
N ASP A 351 2.40 -25.62 10.77
CA ASP A 351 2.52 -25.56 9.31
C ASP A 351 2.91 -26.92 8.71
N ALA A 352 3.65 -27.75 9.45
CA ALA A 352 4.00 -29.11 9.04
C ALA A 352 2.76 -29.99 8.88
N LEU A 353 1.83 -29.91 9.84
CA LEU A 353 0.55 -30.64 9.79
C LEU A 353 -0.35 -30.12 8.67
N VAL A 354 -0.41 -28.79 8.47
CA VAL A 354 -1.13 -28.18 7.35
C VAL A 354 -0.57 -28.66 6.01
N ASN A 355 0.75 -28.69 5.86
CA ASN A 355 1.39 -29.17 4.64
C ASN A 355 1.06 -30.65 4.41
N LEU A 356 1.20 -31.51 5.42
CA LEU A 356 0.85 -32.92 5.32
C LEU A 356 -0.61 -33.15 4.93
N ASN A 357 -1.54 -32.46 5.59
CA ASN A 357 -2.97 -32.56 5.30
C ASN A 357 -3.33 -32.16 3.86
N ASN A 358 -2.57 -31.23 3.27
CA ASN A 358 -2.77 -30.79 1.90
C ASN A 358 -2.09 -31.70 0.87
N THR A 359 -1.00 -32.38 1.23
CA THR A 359 -0.16 -33.14 0.28
C THR A 359 -0.33 -34.65 0.36
N ASP A 360 -0.72 -35.19 1.52
CA ASP A 360 -0.83 -36.63 1.75
C ASP A 360 -2.27 -36.99 2.11
N SER A 361 -2.93 -37.71 1.22
CA SER A 361 -4.34 -38.12 1.40
C SER A 361 -4.55 -39.08 2.57
N THR A 362 -3.49 -39.63 3.17
CA THR A 362 -3.55 -40.53 4.33
C THR A 362 -3.39 -39.81 5.67
N PHE A 363 -3.18 -38.49 5.65
CA PHE A 363 -3.08 -37.64 6.82
C PHE A 363 -4.19 -36.60 6.83
N SER A 364 -4.93 -36.51 7.93
CA SER A 364 -5.91 -35.47 8.20
C SER A 364 -5.81 -35.02 9.64
N PHE A 365 -6.15 -33.75 9.91
CA PHE A 365 -6.24 -33.25 11.27
C PHE A 365 -7.25 -32.11 11.39
N LYS A 366 -7.68 -31.84 12.63
CA LYS A 366 -8.51 -30.69 12.99
C LYS A 366 -7.87 -29.96 14.16
N SER A 367 -8.08 -28.66 14.20
CA SER A 367 -7.64 -27.80 15.30
C SER A 367 -8.68 -26.74 15.63
N GLU A 368 -8.57 -26.19 16.82
CA GLU A 368 -9.36 -25.05 17.29
C GLU A 368 -8.45 -23.88 17.65
N THR A 369 -8.97 -22.67 17.48
CA THR A 369 -8.22 -21.46 17.81
C THR A 369 -8.28 -21.21 19.32
N ALA A 370 -7.12 -21.21 19.98
CA ALA A 370 -6.97 -20.88 21.39
C ALA A 370 -6.09 -19.63 21.57
N THR A 371 -6.09 -19.06 22.78
CA THR A 371 -5.29 -17.87 23.13
C THR A 371 -3.78 -18.06 22.98
N TRP A 372 -3.29 -19.30 22.97
CA TRP A 372 -1.87 -19.66 22.79
C TRP A 372 -1.54 -20.24 21.40
N GLY A 373 -2.48 -20.18 20.44
CA GLY A 373 -2.30 -20.70 19.08
C GLY A 373 -3.32 -21.78 18.72
N GLN A 374 -3.03 -22.55 17.67
CA GLN A 374 -3.92 -23.63 17.22
C GLN A 374 -3.74 -24.86 18.11
N TYR A 375 -4.83 -25.27 18.74
CA TYR A 375 -4.90 -26.46 19.58
C TYR A 375 -5.38 -27.65 18.74
N ILE A 376 -4.59 -28.73 18.68
CA ILE A 376 -4.92 -29.91 17.87
C ILE A 376 -5.99 -30.73 18.58
N THR A 377 -7.14 -30.89 17.94
CA THR A 377 -8.29 -31.61 18.51
C THR A 377 -8.46 -32.99 17.92
N SER A 378 -8.05 -33.22 16.67
CA SER A 378 -8.21 -34.50 15.99
C SER A 378 -7.08 -34.77 15.02
N ILE A 379 -6.63 -36.02 14.91
CA ILE A 379 -5.72 -36.48 13.86
C ILE A 379 -6.26 -37.81 13.33
N ASN A 380 -6.41 -37.95 12.00
CA ASN A 380 -6.94 -39.13 11.32
C ASN A 380 -8.23 -39.65 11.98
N ASP A 381 -9.18 -38.72 12.18
CA ASP A 381 -10.49 -38.92 12.79
C ASP A 381 -10.51 -39.35 14.28
N MET A 382 -9.34 -39.53 14.91
CA MET A 382 -9.24 -39.73 16.36
C MET A 382 -9.35 -38.38 17.07
N THR A 383 -10.53 -38.11 17.62
CA THR A 383 -10.84 -36.81 18.26
C THR A 383 -10.70 -36.91 19.77
N ALA A 384 -9.95 -35.98 20.34
CA ALA A 384 -9.77 -35.81 21.77
C ALA A 384 -11.08 -35.40 22.46
N SER A 385 -11.45 -36.12 23.52
CA SER A 385 -12.62 -35.85 24.36
C SER A 385 -12.20 -35.30 25.71
N THR A 386 -12.74 -34.15 26.10
CA THR A 386 -12.51 -33.57 27.43
C THR A 386 -13.18 -34.38 28.54
N ASP A 387 -14.33 -34.99 28.26
CA ASP A 387 -15.07 -35.81 29.22
C ASP A 387 -14.30 -37.08 29.56
N ASP A 388 -13.61 -37.66 28.57
CA ASP A 388 -12.75 -38.84 28.73
C ASP A 388 -11.30 -38.49 29.09
N ARG A 389 -11.00 -37.21 29.33
CA ARG A 389 -9.66 -36.68 29.62
C ARG A 389 -8.60 -37.04 28.58
N GLN A 390 -8.94 -37.00 27.29
CA GLN A 390 -8.06 -37.38 26.18
C GLN A 390 -7.53 -36.16 25.43
N TYR A 391 -6.24 -36.13 25.12
CA TYR A 391 -5.58 -35.06 24.35
C TYR A 391 -4.47 -35.59 23.46
N TRP A 392 -4.00 -34.71 22.57
CA TRP A 392 -2.81 -34.91 21.76
C TRP A 392 -1.59 -34.30 22.43
N GLN A 393 -0.75 -35.15 23.04
CA GLN A 393 0.54 -34.75 23.58
C GLN A 393 1.58 -34.70 22.45
N ILE A 394 2.37 -33.63 22.38
CA ILE A 394 3.43 -33.50 21.38
C ILE A 394 4.77 -33.78 22.05
N LEU A 395 5.51 -34.76 21.53
CA LEU A 395 6.85 -35.12 21.98
C LEU A 395 7.89 -34.65 20.95
N GLY A 396 9.03 -34.15 21.42
CA GLY A 396 10.17 -33.79 20.56
C GLY A 396 11.04 -34.99 20.20
N THR A 397 12.15 -34.72 19.50
CA THR A 397 13.08 -35.73 18.98
C THR A 397 13.67 -36.64 20.08
N ASP A 398 13.80 -36.13 21.30
CA ASP A 398 14.30 -36.87 22.46
C ASP A 398 13.21 -37.67 23.21
N GLY A 399 11.97 -37.66 22.70
CA GLY A 399 10.81 -38.30 23.32
C GLY A 399 10.23 -37.52 24.50
N SER A 400 10.76 -36.33 24.83
CA SER A 400 10.24 -35.50 25.91
C SER A 400 9.04 -34.66 25.45
N PRO A 401 8.06 -34.37 26.32
CA PRO A 401 6.96 -33.47 25.98
C PRO A 401 7.45 -32.07 25.66
N LEU A 402 6.95 -31.51 24.56
CA LEU A 402 7.25 -30.12 24.19
C LEU A 402 6.67 -29.14 25.22
N GLN A 403 7.44 -28.09 25.52
CA GLN A 403 7.02 -27.00 26.39
C GLN A 403 6.03 -26.04 25.71
N TYR A 404 5.99 -26.04 24.37
CA TYR A 404 5.17 -25.16 23.55
C TYR A 404 4.27 -25.95 22.61
N GLY A 405 3.15 -25.35 22.20
CA GLY A 405 2.24 -25.94 21.21
C GLY A 405 2.83 -25.95 19.79
N ALA A 406 2.12 -26.62 18.88
CA ALA A 406 2.55 -26.75 17.48
C ALA A 406 2.75 -25.39 16.77
N SER A 407 1.94 -24.38 17.09
CA SER A 407 2.03 -23.03 16.50
C SER A 407 3.23 -22.20 16.98
N GLN A 408 3.95 -22.66 18.01
CA GLN A 408 5.09 -21.96 18.62
C GLN A 408 6.38 -22.77 18.58
N THR A 409 6.32 -23.98 18.04
CA THR A 409 7.47 -24.85 17.83
C THR A 409 8.01 -24.60 16.43
N PHE A 410 9.31 -24.32 16.29
CA PHE A 410 9.99 -24.06 15.02
C PHE A 410 10.98 -25.20 14.72
N PRO A 411 10.61 -26.16 13.86
CA PRO A 411 11.46 -27.29 13.55
C PRO A 411 12.73 -26.93 12.78
N SER A 412 13.73 -27.80 12.91
CA SER A 412 14.97 -27.82 12.14
C SER A 412 15.07 -29.09 11.29
N GLN A 413 16.01 -29.11 10.34
CA GLN A 413 16.21 -30.27 9.47
C GLN A 413 16.51 -31.54 10.27
N GLY A 414 15.70 -32.59 10.04
CA GLY A 414 15.89 -33.89 10.68
C GLY A 414 15.22 -34.04 12.05
N ASP A 415 14.51 -33.00 12.53
CA ASP A 415 13.72 -33.11 13.75
C ASP A 415 12.58 -34.13 13.59
N LYS A 416 12.25 -34.78 14.70
CA LYS A 416 11.18 -35.78 14.80
C LYS A 416 10.19 -35.34 15.86
N TYR A 417 8.90 -35.46 15.55
CA TYR A 417 7.85 -35.12 16.50
C TYR A 417 6.81 -36.24 16.55
N THR A 418 6.42 -36.60 17.77
CA THR A 418 5.37 -37.60 18.00
C THR A 418 4.13 -36.93 18.56
N PHE A 419 3.02 -37.05 17.83
CA PHE A 419 1.67 -36.71 18.30
C PHE A 419 1.08 -37.96 18.95
N LYS A 420 1.17 -38.01 20.27
CA LYS A 420 0.72 -39.11 21.10
C LYS A 420 -0.71 -38.85 21.60
N PHE A 421 -1.65 -39.69 21.21
CA PHE A 421 -3.01 -39.67 21.75
C PHE A 421 -3.00 -40.30 23.14
N THR A 422 -3.29 -39.53 24.19
CA THR A 422 -3.14 -39.98 25.59
C THR A 422 -4.14 -39.32 26.51
N ILE A 423 -4.22 -39.81 27.76
CA ILE A 423 -5.09 -39.29 28.81
C ILE A 423 -4.34 -38.44 29.85
N TRP A 424 -5.02 -37.55 30.58
CA TRP A 424 -4.49 -36.76 31.70
C TRP A 424 -5.17 -36.99 33.05
#